data_AF-H2ZFC8-F1
#
_entry.id   AF-H2ZFC8-F1
#
_cell.length_a   1.000
_cell.length_b   1.000
_cell.length_c   1.000
_cell.angle_alpha   90.00
_cell.angle_beta   90.00
_cell.angle_gamma   90.00
#
_symmetry.space_group_name_H-M   'P 1'
#
loop_
_entity.id
_entity.type
_entity.pdbx_description
1 polymer ?
#
loop_
_entity_poly.entity_id
_entity_poly.type
_entity_poly.pdbx_seq_one_letter_code
_entity_poly.pdbx_strand_id
1 'polypeptide(L)'
;MCLYALAKILLIVFNVVFWLAGAGTLGVGIWLLVDPKIQESVDLAGLQIYEAGAIVLVVAGSIMFIVGFLGCCGAMKESTCMLGTYFGFLFVIFALEMAIGIWAFVSYDSVSSLN
;
A
#
# COMPACT_ATOMS: atom_id res chain seq x y z
N MET A 1 -19.00 -27.63 5.36
CA MET A 1 -19.47 -26.36 5.96
C MET A 1 -18.39 -25.64 6.78
N CYS A 2 -17.33 -26.30 7.25
CA CYS A 2 -16.28 -25.65 8.05
C CYS A 2 -15.27 -24.80 7.23
N LEU A 3 -14.90 -25.26 6.01
CA LEU A 3 -13.85 -24.61 5.20
C LEU A 3 -14.19 -23.17 4.77
N TYR A 4 -15.46 -22.91 4.43
CA TYR A 4 -15.89 -21.57 4.03
C TYR A 4 -15.91 -20.59 5.22
N ALA A 5 -16.20 -21.07 6.43
CA ALA A 5 -16.27 -20.25 7.63
C ALA A 5 -14.86 -19.80 8.05
N LEU A 6 -13.89 -20.73 7.99
CA LEU A 6 -12.48 -20.43 8.25
C LEU A 6 -11.92 -19.43 7.22
N ALA A 7 -12.19 -19.62 5.93
CA ALA A 7 -11.73 -18.71 4.89
C ALA A 7 -12.31 -17.30 5.05
N LYS A 8 -13.61 -17.18 5.38
CA LYS A 8 -14.26 -15.89 5.66
C LYS A 8 -13.64 -15.19 6.88
N ILE A 9 -13.45 -15.90 7.98
CA ILE A 9 -12.84 -15.36 9.20
C ILE A 9 -11.40 -14.89 8.91
N LEU A 10 -10.62 -15.70 8.20
CA LEU A 10 -9.24 -15.37 7.84
C LEU A 10 -9.19 -14.10 6.95
N LEU A 11 -10.05 -14.01 5.94
CA LEU A 11 -10.16 -12.82 5.08
C LEU A 11 -10.54 -11.56 5.85
N ILE A 12 -11.47 -11.66 6.81
CA ILE A 12 -11.89 -10.52 7.64
C ILE A 12 -10.72 -10.07 8.52
N VAL A 13 -10.10 -10.99 9.26
CA VAL A 13 -8.98 -10.67 10.16
C VAL A 13 -7.82 -10.06 9.37
N PHE A 14 -7.46 -10.65 8.23
CA PHE A 14 -6.41 -10.14 7.36
C PHE A 14 -6.70 -8.73 6.86
N ASN A 15 -7.92 -8.47 6.36
CA ASN A 15 -8.30 -7.14 5.89
C ASN A 15 -8.36 -6.10 7.00
N VAL A 16 -8.79 -6.47 8.21
CA VAL A 16 -8.76 -5.56 9.38
C VAL A 16 -7.32 -5.19 9.74
N VAL A 17 -6.39 -6.15 9.72
CA VAL A 17 -4.98 -5.88 9.98
C VAL A 17 -4.40 -4.96 8.92
N PHE A 18 -4.68 -5.20 7.63
CA PHE A 18 -4.26 -4.32 6.54
C PHE A 18 -4.85 -2.92 6.64
N TRP A 19 -6.11 -2.82 7.07
CA TRP A 19 -6.78 -1.55 7.28
C TRP A 19 -6.12 -0.73 8.40
N LEU A 20 -5.81 -1.37 9.54
CA LEU A 20 -5.10 -0.72 10.65
C LEU A 20 -3.66 -0.34 10.27
N ALA A 21 -2.96 -1.20 9.52
CA ALA A 21 -1.63 -0.89 9.01
C ALA A 21 -1.66 0.27 7.99
N GLY A 22 -2.66 0.32 7.12
CA GLY A 22 -2.92 1.42 6.20
C GLY A 22 -3.17 2.74 6.94
N ALA A 23 -4.00 2.73 7.98
CA ALA A 23 -4.24 3.90 8.82
C ALA A 23 -2.97 4.38 9.53
N GLY A 24 -2.16 3.46 10.07
CA GLY A 24 -0.89 3.78 10.71
C GLY A 24 0.13 4.39 9.74
N THR A 25 0.32 3.77 8.58
CA THR A 25 1.24 4.25 7.54
C THR A 25 0.81 5.59 6.95
N LEU A 26 -0.51 5.81 6.76
CA LEU A 26 -1.06 7.12 6.42
C LEU A 26 -0.75 8.18 7.48
N GLY A 27 -0.98 7.87 8.75
CA GLY A 27 -0.72 8.79 9.85
C GLY A 27 0.75 9.19 9.91
N VAL A 28 1.66 8.22 9.76
CA VAL A 28 3.11 8.46 9.71
C VAL A 28 3.48 9.27 8.47
N GLY A 29 2.95 8.93 7.30
CA GLY A 29 3.20 9.68 6.06
C GLY A 29 2.77 11.14 6.18
N ILE A 30 1.55 11.39 6.64
CA ILE A 30 1.04 12.76 6.85
C ILE A 30 1.87 13.49 7.90
N TRP A 31 2.24 12.83 9.00
CA TRP A 31 3.10 13.43 10.03
C TRP A 31 4.44 13.91 9.45
N LEU A 32 5.07 13.07 8.61
CA LEU A 32 6.33 13.42 7.94
C LEU A 32 6.19 14.58 6.96
N LEU A 33 5.03 14.74 6.30
CA LEU A 33 4.79 15.87 5.39
C LEU A 33 4.47 17.17 6.12
N VAL A 34 3.82 17.11 7.28
CA VAL A 34 3.29 18.30 7.98
C VAL A 34 4.30 18.90 8.95
N ASP A 35 5.25 18.13 9.47
CA ASP A 35 6.21 18.63 10.46
C ASP A 35 7.25 19.59 9.81
N PRO A 36 7.23 20.90 10.15
CA PRO A 36 8.09 21.90 9.52
C PRO A 36 9.57 21.67 9.82
N LYS A 37 9.91 21.00 10.93
CA LYS A 37 11.31 20.68 11.27
C LYS A 37 11.91 19.65 10.33
N ILE A 38 11.08 18.74 9.84
CA ILE A 38 11.48 17.71 8.86
C ILE A 38 11.68 18.36 7.50
N GLN A 39 10.75 19.24 7.08
CA GLN A 39 10.86 19.93 5.79
C GLN A 39 12.11 20.82 5.70
N GLU A 40 12.39 21.61 6.74
CA GLU A 40 13.58 22.48 6.77
C GLU A 40 14.89 21.67 6.74
N SER A 41 14.93 20.53 7.42
CA SER A 41 16.10 19.64 7.43
C SER A 41 16.32 18.93 6.09
N VAL A 42 15.23 18.57 5.39
CA VAL A 42 15.28 17.89 4.09
C VAL A 42 15.73 18.82 2.99
N ASP A 43 15.24 20.06 2.99
CA ASP A 43 15.61 21.08 2.00
C ASP A 43 17.08 21.50 2.17
N LEU A 44 17.53 21.70 3.42
CA LEU A 44 18.91 22.07 3.72
C LEU A 44 19.93 20.96 3.40
N ALA A 45 19.52 19.69 3.51
CA ALA A 45 20.37 18.52 3.25
C ALA A 45 20.25 17.98 1.82
N GLY A 46 19.39 18.58 0.96
CA GLY A 46 19.13 18.08 -0.39
C GLY A 46 18.54 16.66 -0.43
N LEU A 47 17.90 16.23 0.66
CA LEU A 47 17.42 14.86 0.90
C LEU A 47 16.05 14.62 0.22
N GLN A 48 15.93 14.90 -1.07
CA GLN A 48 14.68 14.73 -1.85
C GLN A 48 14.08 13.32 -1.74
N ILE A 49 14.91 12.33 -1.43
CA ILE A 49 14.51 10.94 -1.17
C ILE A 49 13.56 10.83 0.04
N TYR A 50 13.70 11.69 1.05
CA TYR A 50 12.90 11.67 2.26
C TYR A 50 11.49 12.21 2.01
N GLU A 51 11.37 13.30 1.26
CA GLU A 51 10.09 13.86 0.82
C GLU A 51 9.37 12.88 -0.11
N ALA A 52 10.09 12.32 -1.10
CA ALA A 52 9.57 11.31 -2.00
C ALA A 52 9.08 10.06 -1.22
N GLY A 53 9.84 9.59 -0.23
CA GLY A 53 9.47 8.47 0.62
C GLY A 53 8.21 8.73 1.44
N ALA A 54 8.05 9.93 1.97
CA ALA A 54 6.87 10.32 2.74
C ALA A 54 5.61 10.40 1.85
N ILE A 55 5.74 10.94 0.62
CA ILE A 55 4.65 10.93 -0.37
C ILE A 55 4.26 9.50 -0.73
N VAL A 56 5.23 8.62 -0.97
CA VAL A 56 4.98 7.19 -1.24
C VAL A 56 4.25 6.52 -0.08
N LEU A 57 4.64 6.80 1.17
CA LEU A 57 3.96 6.30 2.38
C LEU A 57 2.49 6.74 2.44
N VAL A 58 2.19 8.00 2.11
CA VAL A 58 0.81 8.51 2.06
C VAL A 58 0.02 7.82 0.94
N VAL A 59 0.57 7.74 -0.27
CA VAL A 59 -0.13 7.12 -1.40
C VAL A 59 -0.38 5.63 -1.14
N ALA A 60 0.67 4.88 -0.76
CA ALA A 60 0.54 3.45 -0.45
C ALA A 60 -0.41 3.21 0.74
N GLY A 61 -0.29 4.00 1.80
CA GLY A 61 -1.18 3.93 2.96
C GLY A 61 -2.64 4.18 2.60
N SER A 62 -2.92 5.14 1.71
CA SER A 62 -4.28 5.47 1.26
C SER A 62 -4.90 4.29 0.51
N ILE A 63 -4.13 3.65 -0.37
CA ILE A 63 -4.56 2.48 -1.13
C ILE A 63 -4.85 1.33 -0.16
N MET A 64 -3.92 1.04 0.77
CA MET A 64 -4.10 -0.03 1.77
C MET A 64 -5.33 0.20 2.64
N PHE A 65 -5.59 1.43 3.07
CA PHE A 65 -6.76 1.78 3.88
C PHE A 65 -8.07 1.57 3.11
N ILE A 66 -8.16 2.05 1.86
CA ILE A 66 -9.35 1.89 1.02
C ILE A 66 -9.60 0.40 0.71
N VAL A 67 -8.55 -0.34 0.31
CA VAL A 67 -8.64 -1.77 -0.01
C VAL A 67 -9.05 -2.58 1.23
N GLY A 68 -8.48 -2.30 2.40
CA GLY A 68 -8.84 -2.98 3.66
C GLY A 68 -10.29 -2.70 4.09
N PHE A 69 -10.77 -1.48 3.91
CA PHE A 69 -12.17 -1.12 4.20
C PHE A 69 -13.14 -1.83 3.24
N LEU A 70 -12.85 -1.81 1.94
CA LEU A 70 -13.63 -2.52 0.92
C LEU A 70 -13.64 -4.04 1.15
N GLY A 71 -12.52 -4.62 1.59
CA GLY A 71 -12.42 -6.03 1.95
C GLY A 71 -13.28 -6.40 3.16
N CYS A 72 -13.30 -5.58 4.21
CA CYS A 72 -14.15 -5.80 5.38
C CYS A 72 -15.64 -5.66 5.03
N CYS A 73 -16.03 -4.61 4.31
CA CYS A 73 -17.41 -4.42 3.86
C CYS A 73 -17.86 -5.52 2.87
N GLY A 74 -16.98 -5.96 1.97
CA GLY A 74 -17.25 -7.03 1.02
C GLY A 74 -17.46 -8.39 1.69
N ALA A 75 -16.69 -8.68 2.73
CA ALA A 75 -16.84 -9.89 3.53
C ALA A 75 -18.14 -9.89 4.36
N MET A 76 -18.53 -8.73 4.94
CA MET A 76 -19.76 -8.60 5.72
C MET A 76 -21.03 -8.68 4.87
N LYS A 77 -21.01 -8.15 3.64
CA LYS A 77 -22.22 -8.05 2.81
C LYS A 77 -22.58 -9.33 2.04
N GLU A 78 -21.80 -10.40 2.19
CA GLU A 78 -21.92 -11.68 1.46
C GLU A 78 -22.14 -11.50 -0.06
N SER A 79 -21.66 -10.38 -0.60
CA SER A 79 -21.90 -9.99 -1.99
C SER A 79 -20.72 -10.43 -2.82
N THR A 80 -20.96 -11.42 -3.68
CA THR A 80 -19.97 -11.97 -4.62
C THR A 80 -19.38 -10.91 -5.53
N CYS A 81 -20.14 -9.85 -5.84
CA CYS A 81 -19.70 -8.72 -6.65
C CYS A 81 -18.63 -7.87 -5.92
N MET A 82 -18.76 -7.69 -4.61
CA MET A 82 -17.84 -6.85 -3.81
C MET A 82 -16.54 -7.59 -3.48
N LEU A 83 -16.60 -8.91 -3.31
CA LEU A 83 -15.40 -9.76 -3.22
C LEU A 83 -14.68 -9.88 -4.58
N GLY A 84 -15.44 -9.90 -5.68
CA GLY A 84 -14.91 -9.87 -7.05
C GLY A 84 -14.13 -8.58 -7.34
N THR A 85 -14.65 -7.42 -6.94
CA THR A 85 -13.92 -6.14 -7.08
C THR A 85 -12.64 -6.12 -6.23
N TYR A 86 -12.66 -6.67 -5.01
CA TYR A 86 -11.47 -6.77 -4.17
C TYR A 86 -10.37 -7.61 -4.86
N PHE A 87 -10.74 -8.76 -5.42
CA PHE A 87 -9.80 -9.60 -6.17
C PHE A 87 -9.25 -8.90 -7.41
N GLY A 88 -10.10 -8.17 -8.14
CA GLY A 88 -9.68 -7.35 -9.28
C GLY A 88 -8.66 -6.28 -8.89
N PHE A 89 -8.90 -5.54 -7.81
CA PHE A 89 -7.96 -4.55 -7.29
C PHE A 89 -6.62 -5.18 -6.88
N LEU A 90 -6.64 -6.33 -6.18
CA LEU A 90 -5.42 -7.04 -5.82
C LEU A 90 -4.63 -7.50 -7.04
N PHE A 91 -5.32 -8.03 -8.06
CA PHE A 91 -4.67 -8.46 -9.30
C PHE A 91 -4.00 -7.30 -10.03
N VAL A 92 -4.67 -6.14 -10.09
CA VAL A 92 -4.10 -4.92 -10.69
C VAL A 92 -2.89 -4.43 -9.90
N ILE A 93 -2.97 -4.41 -8.57
CA ILE A 93 -1.84 -4.02 -7.70
C ILE A 93 -0.65 -4.96 -7.94
N PHE A 94 -0.88 -6.27 -7.97
CA PHE A 94 0.17 -7.26 -8.22
C PHE A 94 0.83 -7.09 -9.60
N ALA A 95 0.03 -6.83 -10.64
CA ALA A 95 0.55 -6.56 -11.97
C ALA A 95 1.40 -5.26 -12.01
N LEU A 96 0.97 -4.22 -11.30
CA LEU A 96 1.73 -2.98 -11.16
C LEU A 96 3.04 -3.18 -10.40
N GLU A 97 3.02 -3.90 -9.27
CA GLU A 97 4.22 -4.23 -8.51
C GLU A 97 5.22 -5.03 -9.34
N MET A 98 4.75 -6.02 -10.11
CA MET A 98 5.60 -6.76 -11.05
C MET A 98 6.20 -5.84 -12.11
N ALA A 99 5.41 -4.96 -12.72
CA ALA A 99 5.89 -4.04 -13.75
C ALA A 99 6.95 -3.07 -13.19
N ILE A 100 6.70 -2.50 -12.01
CA ILE A 100 7.65 -1.61 -11.31
C ILE A 100 8.93 -2.38 -10.94
N GLY A 101 8.80 -3.61 -10.41
CA GLY A 101 9.93 -4.44 -10.02
C GLY A 101 10.83 -4.80 -11.20
N ILE A 102 10.23 -5.17 -12.34
CA ILE A 102 10.97 -5.45 -13.57
C ILE A 102 11.67 -4.18 -14.08
N TRP A 103 10.95 -3.05 -14.12
CA TRP A 103 11.52 -1.77 -14.56
C TRP A 103 12.68 -1.32 -13.68
N ALA A 104 12.55 -1.49 -12.35
CA ALA A 104 13.61 -1.18 -11.39
C ALA A 104 14.84 -2.08 -11.57
N PHE A 105 14.64 -3.38 -11.79
CA PHE A 105 15.74 -4.32 -12.03
C PHE A 105 16.51 -4.01 -13.32
N VAL A 106 15.80 -3.75 -14.42
CA VAL A 106 16.43 -3.39 -15.71
C VAL A 106 17.16 -2.04 -15.61
N SER A 107 16.59 -1.09 -14.88
CA SER A 107 17.23 0.20 -14.66
C SER A 107 18.51 0.05 -13.83
N TYR A 108 18.48 -0.79 -12.79
CA TYR A 108 19.67 -1.06 -11.96
C TYR A 108 20.82 -1.67 -12.78
N ASP A 109 20.53 -2.63 -13.65
CA ASP A 109 21.50 -3.27 -14.55
C ASP A 109 22.16 -2.26 -15.51
N SER A 110 21.36 -1.28 -15.97
CA SER A 110 21.84 -0.19 -16.81
C SER A 110 22.77 0.77 -16.05
N VAL A 111 22.57 0.97 -14.74
CA VAL A 111 23.49 1.83 -13.96
C VAL A 111 24.76 1.09 -13.55
N SER A 112 24.69 -0.22 -13.30
CA SER A 112 25.86 -1.02 -12.91
C SER A 112 26.83 -1.31 -14.05
N SER A 113 26.39 -1.18 -15.30
CA SER A 113 27.24 -1.37 -16.50
C SER A 113 28.00 -0.10 -16.93
N LEU A 114 27.73 1.05 -16.30
CA LEU A 114 28.42 2.33 -16.53
C LEU A 114 29.50 2.67 -15.47
N ASN A 115 29.71 1.79 -14.48
CA ASN A 115 30.82 1.84 -13.51
C ASN A 115 31.86 0.77 -13.85
#